data_AF-A0A9X1BN06-F1
#
_entry.id   AF-A0A9X1BN06-F1
#
_cell.length_a   1.000
_cell.length_b   1.000
_cell.length_c   1.000
_cell.angle_alpha   90.00
_cell.angle_beta   90.00
_cell.angle_gamma   90.00
#
_symmetry.space_group_name_H-M   'P 1'
#
loop_
_entity.id
_entity.type
_entity.pdbx_description
1 polymer ?
#
loop_
_entity_poly.entity_id
_entity_poly.type
_entity_poly.pdbx_seq_one_letter_code
_entity_poly.pdbx_strand_id
1 'polypeptide(L)'
;MALMITDECINCDVCEPECPNQAISMGPEVYVIDPRRCTECVGHFDEPQCVALCPVACIPVNPAHVESREQLWHKFRVLCAPAETEKPVTPGSAPSAN
;
A
#
# COMPACT_ATOMS: atom_id res chain seq x y z
N MET A 1 6.79 -6.93 -1.41
CA MET A 1 7.04 -6.97 0.04
C MET A 1 6.46 -5.68 0.61
N ALA A 2 5.88 -5.68 1.79
CA ALA A 2 5.63 -4.39 2.44
C ALA A 2 6.95 -3.87 3.02
N LEU A 3 7.07 -2.56 3.14
CA LEU A 3 8.12 -1.95 3.96
C LEU A 3 7.62 -1.82 5.41
N MET A 4 8.54 -1.57 6.33
CA MET A 4 8.23 -1.20 7.71
C MET A 4 9.11 -0.04 8.14
N ILE A 5 8.66 0.72 9.14
CA ILE A 5 9.46 1.77 9.78
C ILE A 5 9.95 1.20 11.12
N THR A 6 11.25 1.35 11.40
CA THR A 6 11.86 0.89 12.66
C THR A 6 11.74 1.95 13.75
N ASP A 7 12.18 1.58 14.95
CA ASP A 7 12.30 2.45 16.12
C ASP A 7 13.36 3.57 15.97
N GLU A 8 14.17 3.53 14.92
CA GLU A 8 15.12 4.60 14.58
C GLU A 8 14.43 5.83 13.94
N CYS A 9 13.12 5.77 13.70
CA CYS A 9 12.35 6.89 13.18
C CYS A 9 12.42 8.12 14.10
N ILE A 10 12.67 9.29 13.51
CA ILE A 10 12.79 10.57 14.24
C ILE A 10 11.55 11.46 14.14
N ASN A 11 10.42 10.95 13.65
CA ASN A 11 9.17 11.70 13.49
C ASN A 11 9.32 13.03 12.73
N CYS A 12 9.96 12.99 11.56
CA CYS A 12 10.24 14.18 10.73
C CYS A 12 9.12 14.55 9.73
N ASP A 13 8.02 13.80 9.70
CA ASP A 13 6.82 14.01 8.88
C ASP A 13 6.99 13.93 7.33
N VAL A 14 8.22 13.80 6.82
CA VAL A 14 8.49 13.84 5.36
C VAL A 14 7.89 12.66 4.60
N CYS A 15 7.83 11.46 5.20
CA CYS A 15 7.46 10.25 4.45
C CYS A 15 5.95 10.05 4.28
N GLU A 16 5.11 10.59 5.17
CA GLU A 16 3.65 10.43 5.14
C GLU A 16 2.98 10.99 3.87
N PRO A 17 3.20 12.28 3.50
CA PRO A 17 2.53 12.87 2.34
C PRO A 17 2.98 12.26 1.00
N GLU A 18 4.15 11.62 0.99
CA GLU A 18 4.79 11.10 -0.22
C GLU A 18 4.33 9.68 -0.57
N CYS A 19 3.60 9.02 0.34
CA CYS A 19 3.07 7.69 0.07
C CYS A 19 1.84 7.78 -0.85
N PRO A 20 1.91 7.28 -2.10
CA PRO A 20 0.80 7.43 -3.06
C PRO A 20 -0.47 6.66 -2.63
N ASN A 21 -0.29 5.64 -1.79
CA ASN A 21 -1.38 4.81 -1.28
C ASN A 21 -1.82 5.21 0.13
N GLN A 22 -1.28 6.29 0.70
CA GLN A 22 -1.46 6.72 2.09
C GLN A 22 -1.31 5.54 3.08
N ALA A 23 -0.29 4.72 2.86
CA ALA A 23 0.02 3.57 3.71
C ALA A 23 0.76 3.99 4.99
N ILE A 24 1.30 5.21 5.04
CA ILE A 24 2.08 5.73 6.14
C ILE A 24 1.20 6.61 7.02
N SER A 25 1.32 6.48 8.34
CA SER A 25 0.61 7.33 9.31
C SER A 25 1.36 7.37 10.64
N MET A 26 1.10 8.40 11.46
CA MET A 26 1.67 8.49 12.80
C MET A 26 1.14 7.37 13.71
N GLY A 27 2.04 6.56 14.25
CA GLY A 27 1.73 5.55 15.26
C GLY A 27 1.84 6.10 16.69
N PRO A 28 1.83 5.23 17.71
CA PRO A 28 1.94 5.65 19.11
C PRO A 28 3.29 6.31 19.47
N GLU A 29 4.37 5.88 18.83
CA GLU A 29 5.75 6.33 19.15
C GLU A 29 6.49 6.79 17.90
N VAL A 30 6.33 6.04 16.80
CA VAL A 30 6.96 6.30 15.51
C VAL A 30 5.91 6.19 14.40
N TYR A 31 6.25 6.70 13.21
CA TYR A 31 5.49 6.42 12.00
C TYR A 31 5.37 4.92 11.73
N VAL A 32 4.24 4.49 11.17
CA VAL A 32 3.95 3.09 10.83
C VAL A 32 3.47 2.96 9.39
N ILE A 33 3.72 1.78 8.80
CA ILE A 33 3.27 1.40 7.45
C ILE A 33 2.18 0.35 7.56
N ASP A 34 1.00 0.59 6.98
CA ASP A 34 -0.02 -0.47 6.75
C ASP A 34 0.44 -1.37 5.58
N PRO A 35 0.82 -2.62 5.85
CA PRO A 35 1.34 -3.52 4.82
C PRO A 35 0.29 -3.87 3.74
N ARG A 36 -1.01 -3.71 4.04
CA ARG A 36 -2.10 -3.94 3.08
C ARG A 36 -2.18 -2.85 2.03
N ARG A 37 -1.61 -1.68 2.29
CA ARG A 37 -1.60 -0.51 1.40
C ARG A 37 -0.22 -0.25 0.79
N CYS A 38 0.85 -0.75 1.40
CA CYS A 38 2.20 -0.61 0.88
C CYS A 38 2.39 -1.46 -0.39
N THR A 39 2.67 -0.81 -1.52
CA THR A 39 2.98 -1.48 -2.79
C THR A 39 4.47 -1.41 -3.13
N GLU A 40 5.35 -1.00 -2.22
CA GLU A 40 6.73 -0.55 -2.55
C GLU A 40 6.77 0.50 -3.68
N CYS A 41 5.72 1.32 -3.77
CA CYS A 41 5.50 2.24 -4.89
C CYS A 41 5.34 1.60 -6.28
N VAL A 42 5.27 0.26 -6.39
CA VAL A 42 4.92 -0.43 -7.63
C VAL A 42 3.63 0.14 -8.20
N GLY A 43 3.66 0.49 -9.49
CA GLY A 43 2.55 1.11 -10.21
C GLY A 43 2.53 2.64 -10.20
N HIS A 44 3.31 3.27 -9.31
CA HIS A 44 3.44 4.73 -9.24
C HIS A 44 4.85 5.21 -9.60
N PHE A 45 5.88 4.56 -9.04
CA PHE A 45 7.28 4.95 -9.17
C PHE A 45 8.19 3.72 -9.31
N ASP A 46 9.42 3.94 -9.78
CA ASP A 46 10.42 2.87 -9.90
C ASP A 46 11.01 2.46 -8.55
N GLU A 47 11.08 3.40 -7.60
CA GLU A 47 11.66 3.22 -6.27
C GLU A 47 10.70 3.70 -5.16
N PRO A 48 10.81 3.16 -3.93
CA PRO A 48 9.98 3.59 -2.81
C PRO A 48 10.32 5.03 -2.36
N GLN A 49 9.36 5.95 -2.54
CA GLN A 49 9.57 7.38 -2.24
C GLN A 49 9.89 7.62 -0.76
N CYS A 50 9.21 6.91 0.15
CA CYS A 50 9.46 7.00 1.58
C CYS A 50 10.91 6.63 1.97
N VAL A 51 11.53 5.66 1.28
CA VAL A 51 12.92 5.26 1.52
C VAL A 51 13.87 6.34 1.01
N ALA A 52 13.63 6.88 -0.18
CA ALA A 52 14.45 7.92 -0.79
C ALA A 52 14.50 9.22 0.04
N LEU A 53 13.42 9.51 0.79
CA LEU A 53 13.27 10.75 1.55
C LEU A 53 13.54 10.60 3.05
N CYS A 54 13.72 9.37 3.56
CA CYS A 54 13.96 9.15 4.99
C CYS A 54 15.39 9.61 5.37
N PRO A 55 15.56 10.63 6.23
CA PRO A 55 16.88 11.18 6.56
C PRO A 55 17.76 10.24 7.39
N VAL A 56 17.17 9.20 7.99
CA VAL A 56 17.85 8.23 8.87
C VAL A 56 17.83 6.80 8.32
N ALA A 57 17.36 6.61 7.08
CA ALA A 57 17.31 5.30 6.41
C ALA A 57 16.63 4.18 7.22
N CYS A 58 15.62 4.51 8.04
CA CYS A 58 14.97 3.59 8.98
C CYS A 58 13.78 2.80 8.39
N ILE A 59 13.76 2.58 7.07
CA ILE A 59 12.62 1.96 6.35
C ILE A 59 13.06 0.70 5.59
N PRO A 60 13.39 -0.41 6.29
CA PRO A 60 13.74 -1.66 5.64
C PRO A 60 12.52 -2.41 5.10
N VAL A 61 12.80 -3.51 4.39
CA VAL A 61 11.76 -4.45 3.99
C VAL A 61 11.20 -5.17 5.20
N ASN A 62 9.87 -5.33 5.26
CA ASN A 62 9.21 -6.05 6.34
C ASN A 62 9.30 -7.58 6.12
N PRO A 63 10.02 -8.32 6.97
CA PRO A 63 10.18 -9.77 6.80
C PRO A 63 8.88 -10.55 7.01
N ALA A 64 7.88 -9.99 7.69
CA ALA A 64 6.57 -10.63 7.87
C ALA A 64 5.64 -10.47 6.64
N HIS A 65 6.01 -9.61 5.69
CA HIS A 65 5.19 -9.29 4.52
C HIS A 65 6.03 -9.33 3.25
N VAL A 66 6.61 -10.49 2.95
CA VAL A 66 7.34 -10.73 1.69
C VAL A 66 6.34 -10.94 0.55
N GLU A 67 6.45 -10.16 -0.52
CA GLU A 67 5.59 -10.25 -1.70
C GLU A 67 6.42 -10.07 -2.97
N SER A 68 6.08 -10.77 -4.04
CA SER A 68 6.68 -10.62 -5.36
C SER A 68 6.23 -9.32 -6.04
N ARG A 69 6.97 -8.91 -7.08
CA ARG A 69 6.59 -7.75 -7.92
C ARG A 69 5.17 -7.90 -8.51
N GLU A 70 4.77 -9.12 -8.87
CA GLU A 70 3.44 -9.41 -9.39
C GLU A 70 2.35 -9.21 -8.32
N GLN A 71 2.58 -9.68 -7.09
CA GLN A 71 1.66 -9.48 -5.97
C GLN A 71 1.48 -7.99 -5.64
N LEU A 72 2.57 -7.21 -5.68
CA LEU A 72 2.53 -5.76 -5.49
C LEU A 72 1.74 -5.04 -6.60
N TRP A 73 1.92 -5.46 -7.85
CA TRP A 73 1.13 -4.96 -8.97
C TRP A 73 -0.36 -5.26 -8.82
N HIS A 74 -0.71 -6.46 -8.37
CA HIS A 74 -2.11 -6.81 -8.09
C HIS A 74 -2.69 -5.91 -6.99
N LYS A 75 -1.95 -5.72 -5.89
CA LYS A 75 -2.34 -4.82 -4.80
C LYS A 75 -2.57 -3.38 -5.29
N PHE A 76 -1.65 -2.83 -6.10
CA PHE A 76 -1.80 -1.52 -6.73
C PHE A 76 -3.11 -1.41 -7.52
N ARG A 77 -3.42 -2.40 -8.37
CA ARG A 77 -4.64 -2.39 -9.18
C ARG A 77 -5.91 -2.35 -8.32
N VAL A 78 -5.92 -3.07 -7.20
CA VAL A 78 -7.05 -3.07 -6.26
C VAL A 78 -7.20 -1.70 -5.58
N LEU A 79 -6.09 -1.07 -5.17
CA LEU A 79 -6.10 0.22 -4.48
C LEU A 79 -6.45 1.40 -5.40
N CYS A 80 -6.04 1.34 -6.67
CA CYS A 80 -6.30 2.39 -7.66
C CYS A 80 -7.57 2.18 -8.48
N ALA A 81 -8.22 1.01 -8.37
CA ALA A 81 -9.53 0.82 -8.98
C ALA A 81 -10.52 1.80 -8.33
N PRO A 82 -11.37 2.48 -9.11
CA PRO A 82 -12.51 3.17 -8.53
C PRO A 82 -13.30 2.13 -7.74
N ALA A 83 -13.66 2.44 -6.49
CA ALA A 83 -14.47 1.56 -5.68
C ALA A 83 -15.78 1.26 -6.42
N GLU A 84 -15.82 0.12 -7.13
CA GLU A 84 -17.06 -0.41 -7.66
C GLU A 84 -17.87 -0.84 -6.44
N THR A 85 -18.75 0.06 -6.00
CA THR A 85 -19.84 -0.22 -5.08
C THR A 85 -20.38 -1.60 -5.38
N GLU A 86 -20.31 -2.49 -4.40
CA GLU A 86 -20.88 -3.83 -4.41
C GLU A 86 -22.22 -3.84 -5.17
N LYS A 87 -22.22 -4.31 -6.41
CA LYS A 87 -23.47 -4.73 -7.02
C LYS A 87 -23.81 -6.07 -6.37
N PRO A 88 -24.98 -6.22 -5.72
CA PRO A 88 -25.39 -7.52 -5.23
C PRO A 88 -25.55 -8.43 -6.44
N VAL A 89 -24.73 -9.46 -6.53
CA VAL A 89 -24.98 -10.61 -7.39
C VAL A 89 -26.29 -11.21 -6.91
N THR A 90 -27.37 -10.94 -7.63
CA THR A 90 -28.62 -11.70 -7.53
C THR A 90 -28.50 -12.88 -8.48
N PRO A 91 -28.50 -14.13 -8.00
CA PRO A 91 -28.55 -15.27 -8.88
C PRO A 91 -30.01 -15.47 -9.30
N GLY A 92 -30.32 -15.24 -10.57
CA GLY A 92 -31.54 -15.77 -11.18
C GLY A 92 -32.40 -14.77 -11.93
N SER A 93 -32.12 -14.63 -13.22
CA SER A 93 -33.17 -14.47 -14.22
C SER A 93 -32.70 -15.15 -15.51
N ALA A 94 -33.23 -16.34 -15.75
CA ALA A 94 -33.02 -17.11 -16.98
C ALA A 94 -33.48 -16.32 -18.22
N PRO A 95 -32.95 -16.62 -19.42
CA PRO A 95 -33.41 -15.98 -20.65
C PRO A 95 -34.80 -16.54 -21.00
N SER A 96 -35.82 -15.69 -21.00
CA SER A 96 -37.08 -16.05 -21.64
C SER A 96 -37.00 -15.64 -23.11
N ALA A 97 -36.90 -16.63 -23.98
CA ALA A 97 -37.11 -16.51 -25.41
C ALA A 97 -38.55 -16.07 -25.69
N ASN A 98 -38.72 -15.07 -26.55
CA ASN A 98 -39.70 -15.04 -27.64
C ASN A 98 -39.35 -13.95 -28.64
#